data_AF-A0A7C5KNN4-F1
#
_entry.id   AF-A0A7C5KNN4-F1
#
_cell.length_a   1.000
_cell.length_b   1.000
_cell.length_c   1.000
_cell.angle_alpha   90.00
_cell.angle_beta   90.00
_cell.angle_gamma   90.00
#
_symmetry.space_group_name_H-M   'P 1'
#
loop_
_entity.id
_entity.type
_entity.pdbx_description
1 polymer ?
#
loop_
_entity_poly.entity_id
_entity_poly.type
_entity_poly.pdbx_seq_one_letter_code
_entity_poly.pdbx_strand_id
1 'polypeptide(L)' 'MRTNEAPIIHLGDYQAPGWLIDHVALDFRLEPEKTRVISRLDMRPNAQAQTPGGPIVLDGIGLELISISITGREL' A
#
# COMPACT_ATOMS: atom_id res chain seq x y z
N MET A 1 -3.09 29.22 -8.63
CA MET A 1 -4.28 28.47 -8.16
C MET A 1 -3.97 26.99 -8.28
N ARG A 2 -3.94 26.24 -7.18
CA ARG A 2 -3.80 24.77 -7.21
C ARG A 2 -5.19 24.18 -7.02
N THR A 3 -5.75 23.58 -8.07
CA THR A 3 -7.03 22.87 -8.00
C THR A 3 -6.86 21.65 -7.08
N ASN A 4 -7.42 21.77 -5.89
CA ASN A 4 -7.50 20.71 -4.87
C ASN A 4 -8.71 19.79 -5.13
N GLU A 5 -8.88 19.34 -6.37
CA GLU A 5 -9.95 18.42 -6.73
C GLU A 5 -9.38 17.01 -6.80
N ALA A 6 -9.98 16.09 -6.05
CA ALA A 6 -9.69 14.67 -6.20
C ALA A 6 -9.95 14.26 -7.66
N PRO A 7 -9.06 13.46 -8.28
CA PRO A 7 -9.27 13.01 -9.66
C PRO A 7 -10.61 12.27 -9.77
N ILE A 8 -11.33 12.51 -10.86
CA ILE A 8 -12.59 11.82 -11.15
C ILE A 8 -12.24 10.36 -11.46
N ILE A 9 -12.84 9.43 -10.72
CA ILE A 9 -12.66 7.99 -10.91
C ILE A 9 -13.83 7.46 -11.75
N HIS A 10 -13.53 6.88 -12.91
CA HIS A 10 -14.53 6.30 -13.80
C HIS A 10 -14.58 4.77 -13.67
N LEU A 11 -15.79 4.20 -13.66
CA LEU A 11 -15.98 2.75 -13.62
C LEU A 11 -15.32 2.04 -14.82
N GLY A 12 -15.32 2.67 -16.01
CA GLY A 12 -14.72 2.11 -17.23
C GLY A 12 -13.19 1.98 -17.18
N ASP A 13 -12.55 2.72 -16.28
CA ASP A 13 -11.09 2.69 -16.10
C ASP A 13 -10.63 1.69 -15.04
N TYR A 14 -11.58 0.92 -14.46
CA TYR A 14 -11.24 -0.08 -13.46
C TYR A 14 -10.25 -1.12 -14.01
N GLN A 15 -9.16 -1.32 -13.28
CA GLN A 15 -8.17 -2.36 -13.55
C GLN A 15 -7.99 -3.22 -12.32
N ALA A 16 -7.87 -4.54 -12.53
CA ALA A 16 -7.49 -5.44 -11.46
C ALA A 16 -6.09 -5.05 -10.93
N PRO A 17 -5.88 -5.04 -9.60
CA PRO A 17 -4.61 -4.60 -9.01
C PRO A 17 -3.49 -5.57 -9.39
N GLY A 18 -2.27 -5.07 -9.62
CA GLY A 18 -1.11 -5.90 -10.01
C GLY A 18 -0.67 -6.92 -8.95
N TRP A 19 -1.03 -6.66 -7.69
CA TRP A 19 -0.73 -7.50 -6.53
C TRP A 19 -2.00 -7.75 -5.71
N LEU A 20 -2.08 -8.94 -5.13
CA LEU A 20 -3.07 -9.30 -4.12
C LEU A 20 -2.37 -9.43 -2.77
N ILE A 21 -3.09 -9.04 -1.72
CA ILE A 21 -2.66 -9.19 -0.33
C ILE A 21 -3.45 -10.36 0.24
N ASP A 22 -2.78 -11.45 0.56
CA ASP A 22 -3.42 -12.65 1.11
C ASP A 22 -3.53 -12.56 2.65
N HIS A 23 -2.56 -11.91 3.30
CA HIS A 23 -2.55 -11.71 4.75
C HIS A 23 -1.96 -10.37 5.16
N VAL A 24 -2.49 -9.82 6.25
CA VAL A 24 -2.04 -8.57 6.86
C VAL A 24 -1.82 -8.82 8.35
N ALA A 25 -0.58 -8.65 8.80
CA ALA A 25 -0.24 -8.65 10.22
C ALA A 25 0.14 -7.22 10.65
N LEU A 26 -0.57 -6.68 11.64
CA LEU A 26 -0.35 -5.35 12.17
C LEU A 26 0.05 -5.43 13.64
N ASP A 27 1.14 -4.75 14.00
CA ASP A 27 1.56 -4.50 15.38
C ASP A 27 1.43 -2.99 15.65
N PHE A 28 0.59 -2.64 16.63
CA PHE A 28 0.35 -1.28 17.07
C PHE A 28 1.00 -1.06 18.42
N ARG A 29 1.94 -0.12 18.47
CA ARG A 29 2.54 0.36 19.71
C ARG A 29 1.96 1.73 20.02
N LEU A 30 1.07 1.76 20.99
CA LEU A 30 0.33 2.95 21.38
C LEU A 30 1.14 3.75 22.42
N GLU A 31 1.48 4.99 22.08
CA GLU A 31 1.97 5.98 23.02
C GLU A 31 0.96 7.15 23.07
N PRO A 32 0.91 7.93 24.16
CA PRO A 32 -0.10 9.00 24.30
C PRO A 32 -0.11 10.05 23.18
N GLU A 33 1.07 10.34 22.60
CA GLU A 33 1.22 11.39 21.58
C GLU A 33 1.32 10.84 20.15
N LYS A 34 1.66 9.55 20.00
CA LYS A 34 1.94 8.94 18.69
C LYS A 34 1.71 7.43 18.74
N THR A 35 1.38 6.84 17.60
CA THR A 35 1.28 5.39 17.47
C THR A 35 2.29 4.91 16.44
N ARG A 36 3.14 3.96 16.83
CA ARG A 36 3.99 3.25 15.87
C ARG A 36 3.24 2.05 15.33
N VAL A 37 3.11 1.98 14.01
CA VAL A 37 2.49 0.87 13.30
C VAL A 37 3.56 0.10 12.54
N ILE A 38 3.60 -1.21 12.74
CA ILE A 38 4.43 -2.13 11.96
C ILE A 38 3.46 -3.02 11.17
N SER A 39 3.60 -3.02 9.85
CA SER A 39 2.76 -3.81 8.94
C SER A 39 3.62 -4.83 8.19
N ARG A 40 3.20 -6.09 8.20
CA ARG A 40 3.72 -7.16 7.34
C ARG A 40 2.61 -7.64 6.41
N LEU A 41 2.87 -7.51 5.11
CA LEU A 41 1.94 -7.86 4.04
C LEU A 41 2.46 -9.10 3.31
N ASP A 42 1.66 -10.17 3.30
CA ASP A 42 1.94 -11.33 2.45
C ASP A 42 1.26 -11.09 1.10
N MET A 43 2.08 -10.87 0.07
CA MET A 43 1.64 -10.41 -1.24
C MET A 43 2.01 -11.39 -2.35
N ARG A 44 1.14 -11.51 -3.34
CA ARG A 44 1.40 -12.28 -4.57
C ARG A 44 0.96 -11.53 -5.82
N PRO A 45 1.58 -11.78 -6.98
CA PRO A 45 1.09 -11.25 -8.25
C PRO A 45 -0.36 -11.65 -8.52
N ASN A 46 -1.15 -10.71 -9.04
CA ASN A 46 -2.51 -10.99 -9.47
C ASN A 46 -2.55 -11.47 -10.92
N ALA A 47 -2.93 -12.74 -11.15
CA ALA A 47 -3.04 -13.28 -12.51
C ALA A 47 -4.13 -12.62 -13.38
N GLN A 48 -5.08 -11.90 -12.77
CA GLN A 48 -6.14 -11.18 -13.48
C GLN A 48 -5.74 -9.75 -13.87
N ALA A 49 -4.59 -9.27 -13.42
CA ALA A 49 -4.09 -7.95 -13.78
C ALA A 49 -3.55 -7.94 -15.21
N GLN A 50 -3.63 -6.80 -15.89
CA GLN A 50 -2.97 -6.60 -17.18
C GLN A 50 -1.45 -6.77 -17.07
N THR A 51 -0.88 -6.36 -15.92
CA THR A 51 0.55 -6.49 -15.61
C THR A 51 0.73 -7.16 -14.24
N PRO A 52 0.65 -8.50 -14.16
CA PRO A 52 0.88 -9.23 -12.92
C PRO A 52 2.29 -8.97 -12.38
N GLY A 53 2.41 -8.57 -11.11
CA GLY A 53 3.73 -8.37 -10.49
C GLY A 53 4.49 -7.13 -10.96
N GLY A 54 3.79 -6.11 -11.46
CA GLY A 54 4.37 -4.79 -11.74
C GLY A 54 4.89 -4.06 -10.49
N PRO A 55 5.20 -2.76 -10.56
CA PRO A 55 5.63 -1.99 -9.39
C PRO A 55 4.64 -2.09 -8.23
N ILE A 56 5.16 -2.23 -7.00
CA ILE A 56 4.33 -2.20 -5.80
C ILE A 56 4.08 -0.73 -5.44
N VAL A 57 2.81 -0.32 -5.48
CA VAL A 57 2.35 0.99 -5.03
C VAL A 57 1.48 0.77 -3.80
N LEU A 58 1.88 1.36 -2.67
CA LEU A 58 1.13 1.31 -1.41
C LEU A 58 0.65 2.72 -1.08
N ASP A 59 -0.66 2.89 -0.96
CA ASP A 59 -1.26 4.17 -0.62
C ASP A 59 -1.14 4.43 0.90
N GLY A 60 -0.69 5.63 1.25
CA GLY A 60 -0.54 6.08 2.65
C GLY A 60 -0.73 7.58 2.78
N ILE A 61 -1.53 8.03 3.75
CA ILE A 61 -1.82 9.44 3.99
C ILE A 61 -1.52 9.76 5.46
N GLY A 62 -0.77 10.84 5.70
CA GLY A 62 -0.44 11.29 7.06
C GLY A 62 0.48 10.34 7.83
N LEU A 63 1.31 9.57 7.13
CA LEU A 63 2.26 8.62 7.72
C LEU A 63 3.69 9.17 7.68
N GLU A 64 4.43 8.93 8.75
CA GLU A 64 5.89 9.07 8.77
C GLU A 64 6.51 7.70 8.48
N LEU A 65 7.20 7.56 7.34
CA LEU A 65 7.85 6.32 6.96
C LEU A 65 9.15 6.15 7.76
N ILE A 66 9.22 5.07 8.54
CA ILE A 66 10.41 4.76 9.36
C ILE A 66 11.37 3.81 8.64
N SER A 67 10.84 2.73 8.07
CA SER A 67 11.61 1.71 7.36
C SER A 67 10.69 0.89 6.46
N ILE A 68 11.23 0.37 5.36
CA ILE A 68 10.56 -0.60 4.49
C ILE A 68 11.52 -1.74 4.17
N SER A 69 11.00 -2.96 4.08
CA SER A 69 11.79 -4.12 3.67
C SER A 69 10.96 -5.05 2.80
N ILE A 70 11.64 -5.77 1.90
CA ILE A 70 11.06 -6.82 1.07
C ILE A 70 11.79 -8.12 1.42
N THR A 71 11.04 -9.09 1.94
CA THR A 71 11.58 -10.43 2.29
C THR A 71 12.84 -10.35 3.16
N GLY A 72 12.82 -9.46 4.16
CA GLY A 72 13.94 -9.26 5.10
C GLY A 72 15.08 -8.39 4.57
N ARG A 73 15.04 -7.92 3.32
CA ARG A 73 15.99 -6.95 2.77
C ARG A 73 15.43 -5.54 2.90
N GLU A 74 16.12 -4.69 3.66
CA GLU A 74 15.81 -3.26 3.78
C GLU A 74 16.07 -2.51 2.46
N LEU A 75 15.27 -1.48 2.15
CA LEU A 75 15.38 -0.66 0.94
C LEU A 75 15.93 0.73 1.23
#